data_AF-A0A920L1E1-F1
#
_entry.id   AF-A0A920L1E1-F1
#
_cell.length_a   1.000
_cell.length_b   1.000
_cell.length_c   1.000
_cell.angle_alpha   90.00
_cell.angle_beta   90.00
_cell.angle_gamma   90.00
#
_symmetry.space_group_name_H-M   'P 1'
#
loop_
_entity.id
_entity.type
_entity.pdbx_description
1 polymer ?
#
loop_
_entity_poly.entity_id
_entity_poly.type
_entity_poly.pdbx_seq_one_letter_code
_entity_poly.pdbx_strand_id
1 'polypeptide(L)'
;MLALKTLKVTQLFLAKKKEPAPATAALANGAIAHTIDFDDTHMPSITHLGSSLVATTFALGEELNSNGKDIIEAFVLGFDVAGRIGRCAMPSHYKYWHPTATFGGIGAAVAGAKLLKLDSKQIEMTIGLAADAAGGLRYGVDNGDFSKSLHPAMAAMKAVLFAQLINNGATGPLGILEYSSGFLMPFLRNQTLSHYLIG
;
A
#
# COMPACT_ATOMS: atom_id res chain seq x y z
N MET A 1 -17.61 -24.37 -14.22
CA MET A 1 -18.05 -23.11 -14.85
C MET A 1 -18.06 -22.05 -13.76
N LEU A 2 -16.93 -21.37 -13.55
CA LEU A 2 -16.79 -20.33 -12.52
C LEU A 2 -17.60 -19.11 -12.95
N ALA A 3 -18.67 -18.79 -12.22
CA ALA A 3 -19.35 -17.51 -12.36
C ALA A 3 -18.45 -16.41 -11.78
N LEU A 4 -17.64 -15.77 -12.63
CA LEU A 4 -17.00 -14.50 -12.33
C LEU A 4 -18.11 -13.50 -11.99
N LYS A 5 -18.26 -13.16 -10.70
CA LYS A 5 -19.08 -12.04 -10.26
C LYS A 5 -18.59 -10.79 -11.00
N THR A 6 -19.52 -10.06 -11.61
CA THR A 6 -19.27 -8.78 -12.26
C THR A 6 -18.57 -7.83 -11.28
N LEU A 7 -17.31 -7.47 -11.59
CA LEU A 7 -16.56 -6.45 -10.87
C LEU A 7 -17.32 -5.12 -10.98
N LYS A 8 -17.70 -4.55 -9.84
CA LYS A 8 -18.31 -3.22 -9.77
C LYS A 8 -17.23 -2.15 -9.64
N VAL A 9 -17.59 -0.94 -10.00
CA VAL A 9 -16.71 0.05 -10.61
C VAL A 9 -16.46 1.23 -9.67
N THR A 10 -15.36 1.96 -9.86
CA THR A 10 -14.87 2.98 -8.92
C THR A 10 -14.76 4.36 -9.58
N GLN A 11 -15.03 5.44 -8.85
CA GLN A 11 -14.93 6.82 -9.28
C GLN A 11 -13.49 7.36 -9.21
N LEU A 12 -13.08 8.04 -10.29
CA LEU A 12 -11.92 8.94 -10.24
C LEU A 12 -12.36 10.24 -9.56
N PHE A 13 -11.57 10.77 -8.62
CA PHE A 13 -11.92 12.00 -7.86
C PHE A 13 -12.29 13.22 -8.73
N LEU A 14 -12.07 13.17 -10.06
CA LEU A 14 -12.36 14.24 -11.02
C LEU A 14 -13.09 13.80 -12.32
N ALA A 15 -13.51 12.54 -12.49
CA ALA A 15 -14.19 12.10 -13.73
C ALA A 15 -15.72 12.04 -13.62
N LYS A 16 -16.43 12.46 -14.68
CA LYS A 16 -17.90 12.50 -14.75
C LYS A 16 -18.58 11.35 -15.51
N LYS A 17 -17.87 10.47 -16.24
CA LYS A 17 -18.53 9.57 -17.22
C LYS A 17 -17.94 8.18 -17.47
N LYS A 18 -16.78 7.80 -16.91
CA LYS A 18 -16.25 6.44 -17.05
C LYS A 18 -15.72 5.98 -15.71
N GLU A 19 -16.31 4.92 -15.18
CA GLU A 19 -15.87 4.30 -13.94
C GLU A 19 -14.79 3.26 -14.35
N PRO A 20 -13.50 3.50 -14.03
CA PRO A 20 -12.46 2.51 -14.30
C PRO A 20 -12.48 1.36 -13.29
N ALA A 21 -11.77 0.27 -13.60
CA ALA A 21 -11.51 -0.79 -12.63
C ALA A 21 -10.84 -0.21 -11.36
N PRO A 22 -11.10 -0.77 -10.17
CA PRO A 22 -10.62 -0.23 -8.89
C PRO A 22 -9.11 0.04 -8.85
N ALA A 23 -8.29 -0.84 -9.44
CA ALA A 23 -6.84 -0.65 -9.50
C ALA A 23 -6.44 0.60 -10.32
N THR A 24 -7.14 0.86 -11.43
CA THR A 24 -6.91 2.03 -12.27
C THR A 24 -7.42 3.31 -11.59
N ALA A 25 -8.53 3.25 -10.85
CA ALA A 25 -8.98 4.37 -10.01
C ALA A 25 -7.94 4.70 -8.92
N ALA A 26 -7.43 3.68 -8.22
CA ALA A 26 -6.40 3.83 -7.20
C ALA A 26 -5.10 4.43 -7.78
N LEU A 27 -4.68 4.00 -8.98
CA LEU A 27 -3.54 4.58 -9.68
C LEU A 27 -3.73 6.09 -9.86
N ALA A 28 -4.83 6.48 -10.50
CA ALA A 28 -5.03 7.87 -10.87
C ALA A 28 -5.31 8.77 -9.65
N ASN A 29 -6.08 8.30 -8.67
CA ASN A 29 -6.32 9.01 -7.41
C ASN A 29 -5.04 9.16 -6.58
N GLY A 30 -4.18 8.13 -6.53
CA GLY A 30 -2.90 8.19 -5.84
C GLY A 30 -1.92 9.17 -6.47
N ALA A 31 -1.91 9.28 -7.81
CA ALA A 31 -1.12 10.28 -8.51
C ALA A 31 -1.61 11.69 -8.18
N ILE A 32 -2.93 11.94 -8.23
CA ILE A 32 -3.53 13.24 -7.89
C ILE A 32 -3.17 13.64 -6.46
N ALA A 33 -3.28 12.72 -5.51
CA ALA A 33 -3.01 12.98 -4.10
C ALA A 33 -1.59 13.47 -3.83
N HIS A 34 -0.60 12.99 -4.60
CA HIS A 34 0.82 13.27 -4.36
C HIS A 34 1.47 14.19 -5.41
N THR A 35 0.72 14.70 -6.39
CA THR A 35 1.32 15.47 -7.52
C THR A 35 1.94 16.79 -7.07
N ILE A 36 1.36 17.46 -6.08
CA ILE A 36 1.82 18.77 -5.60
C ILE A 36 2.51 18.72 -4.24
N ASP A 37 2.84 17.52 -3.74
CA ASP A 37 3.50 17.31 -2.44
C ASP A 37 2.80 18.01 -1.26
N PHE A 38 1.47 18.06 -1.29
CA PHE A 38 0.64 18.72 -0.27
C PHE A 38 -0.11 17.72 0.63
N ASP A 39 0.21 16.44 0.49
CA ASP A 39 -0.30 15.34 1.28
C ASP A 39 0.46 15.17 2.60
N ASP A 40 0.06 14.16 3.38
CA ASP A 40 0.53 13.95 4.75
C ASP A 40 2.00 13.54 4.84
N THR A 41 2.56 13.47 6.05
CA THR A 41 3.85 12.80 6.28
C THR A 41 3.85 12.12 7.64
N HIS A 42 4.04 10.80 7.65
CA HIS A 42 4.38 10.05 8.85
C HIS A 42 5.88 10.23 9.14
N MET A 43 6.18 11.19 10.01
CA MET A 43 7.56 11.62 10.31
C MET A 43 8.50 10.47 10.71
N PRO A 44 8.12 9.52 11.59
CA PRO A 44 9.04 8.45 12.01
C PRO A 44 9.50 7.51 10.90
N SER A 45 8.74 7.39 9.80
CA SER A 45 9.13 6.59 8.64
C SER A 45 9.45 7.42 7.40
N ILE A 46 9.38 8.76 7.48
CA ILE A 46 9.61 9.67 6.35
C ILE A 46 8.74 9.26 5.14
N THR A 47 7.45 9.00 5.39
CA THR A 47 6.55 8.40 4.40
C THR A 47 5.25 9.17 4.26
N HIS A 48 4.83 9.41 3.01
CA HIS A 48 3.50 9.93 2.68
C HIS A 48 2.49 8.78 2.58
N LEU A 49 2.02 8.27 3.72
CA LEU A 49 1.18 7.07 3.76
C LEU A 49 -0.23 7.34 3.20
N GLY A 50 -0.77 8.52 3.49
CA GLY A 50 -2.14 8.90 3.17
C GLY A 50 -2.45 8.81 1.68
N SER A 51 -1.54 9.24 0.81
CA SER A 51 -1.76 9.23 -0.64
C SER A 51 -2.09 7.84 -1.20
N SER A 52 -1.32 6.83 -0.81
CA SER A 52 -1.58 5.44 -1.24
C SER A 52 -2.80 4.83 -0.55
N LEU A 53 -2.98 5.07 0.76
CA LEU A 53 -4.06 4.51 1.55
C LEU A 53 -5.44 5.07 1.18
N VAL A 54 -5.56 6.39 1.01
CA VAL A 54 -6.82 7.03 0.56
C VAL A 54 -7.21 6.49 -0.81
N ALA A 55 -6.27 6.45 -1.75
CA ALA A 55 -6.55 5.97 -3.09
C ALA A 55 -7.02 4.51 -3.10
N THR A 56 -6.37 3.61 -2.34
CA THR A 56 -6.78 2.21 -2.24
C THR A 56 -8.12 2.03 -1.51
N THR A 57 -8.31 2.69 -0.38
CA THR A 57 -9.51 2.50 0.46
C THR A 57 -10.77 3.08 -0.16
N PHE A 58 -10.67 4.23 -0.83
CA PHE A 58 -11.80 4.74 -1.63
C PHE A 58 -12.05 3.82 -2.81
N ALA A 59 -10.99 3.33 -3.47
CA ALA A 59 -11.19 2.54 -4.67
C ALA A 59 -11.94 1.23 -4.42
N LEU A 60 -11.49 0.47 -3.42
CA LEU A 60 -12.15 -0.76 -2.97
C LEU A 60 -13.44 -0.47 -2.20
N GLY A 61 -13.47 0.62 -1.43
CA GLY A 61 -14.64 1.00 -0.65
C GLY A 61 -15.87 1.23 -1.52
N GLU A 62 -15.71 1.94 -2.64
CA GLU A 62 -16.76 2.15 -3.62
C GLU A 62 -17.17 0.85 -4.33
N GLU A 63 -16.20 0.05 -4.80
CA GLU A 63 -16.48 -1.26 -5.44
C GLU A 63 -17.33 -2.16 -4.52
N LEU A 64 -16.97 -2.20 -3.24
CA LEU A 64 -17.57 -3.06 -2.24
C LEU A 64 -18.83 -2.44 -1.60
N ASN A 65 -19.18 -1.19 -1.93
CA ASN A 65 -20.23 -0.41 -1.26
C ASN A 65 -20.02 -0.39 0.28
N SER A 66 -18.78 -0.20 0.70
CA SER A 66 -18.38 -0.14 2.11
C SER A 66 -18.90 1.14 2.76
N ASN A 67 -19.27 1.06 4.04
CA ASN A 67 -19.62 2.27 4.79
C ASN A 67 -18.35 3.03 5.23
N GLY A 68 -18.52 4.27 5.68
CA GLY A 68 -17.39 5.11 6.10
C GLY A 68 -16.60 4.54 7.28
N LYS A 69 -17.25 3.79 8.20
CA LYS A 69 -16.55 3.16 9.33
C LYS A 69 -15.58 2.08 8.83
N ASP A 70 -16.01 1.23 7.91
CA ASP A 70 -15.18 0.16 7.34
C ASP A 70 -13.97 0.76 6.58
N ILE A 71 -14.19 1.86 5.83
CA ILE A 71 -13.13 2.59 5.13
C ILE A 71 -12.11 3.17 6.10
N ILE A 72 -12.56 3.84 7.16
CA ILE A 72 -11.68 4.42 8.19
C ILE A 72 -10.91 3.33 8.93
N GLU A 73 -11.57 2.22 9.29
CA GLU A 73 -10.92 1.11 10.00
C GLU A 73 -9.79 0.50 9.15
N ALA A 74 -10.05 0.26 7.86
CA ALA A 74 -9.05 -0.23 6.92
C ALA A 74 -7.89 0.76 6.73
N PHE A 75 -8.19 2.05 6.58
CA PHE A 75 -7.19 3.10 6.47
C PHE A 75 -6.26 3.13 7.70
N VAL A 76 -6.84 3.18 8.90
CA VAL A 76 -6.09 3.25 10.17
C VAL A 76 -5.20 2.02 10.36
N LEU A 77 -5.72 0.83 10.07
CA LEU A 77 -4.94 -0.41 10.18
C LEU A 77 -3.74 -0.41 9.22
N GLY A 78 -3.95 -0.02 7.95
CA GLY A 78 -2.88 0.07 6.97
C GLY A 78 -1.84 1.13 7.35
N PHE A 79 -2.29 2.27 7.86
CA PHE A 79 -1.42 3.35 8.33
C PHE A 79 -0.52 2.90 9.49
N ASP A 80 -1.08 2.26 10.51
CA ASP A 80 -0.33 1.80 11.68
C ASP A 80 0.70 0.74 11.31
N VAL A 81 0.31 -0.27 10.51
CA VAL A 81 1.23 -1.33 10.07
C VAL A 81 2.38 -0.77 9.24
N ALA A 82 2.11 0.09 8.26
CA ALA A 82 3.17 0.69 7.45
C ALA A 82 4.07 1.61 8.28
N GLY A 83 3.51 2.38 9.21
CA GLY A 83 4.27 3.20 10.14
C GLY A 83 5.23 2.37 10.99
N ARG A 84 4.79 1.23 11.54
CA ARG A 84 5.61 0.29 12.32
C ARG A 84 6.75 -0.30 11.48
N ILE A 85 6.43 -0.84 10.30
CA ILE A 85 7.41 -1.42 9.37
C ILE A 85 8.45 -0.38 8.94
N GLY A 86 7.98 0.82 8.58
CA GLY A 86 8.84 1.92 8.17
C GLY A 86 9.81 2.35 9.26
N ARG A 87 9.36 2.43 10.53
CA ARG A 87 10.26 2.72 11.66
C ARG A 87 11.37 1.68 11.83
N CYS A 88 11.10 0.41 11.58
CA CYS A 88 12.11 -0.66 11.66
C CYS A 88 13.22 -0.48 10.61
N ALA A 89 12.87 0.02 9.43
CA ALA A 89 13.76 0.08 8.28
C ALA A 89 14.55 1.40 8.18
N MET A 90 14.15 2.41 8.97
CA MET A 90 14.81 3.72 8.99
C MET A 90 16.06 3.75 9.88
N PRO A 91 17.07 4.58 9.54
CA PRO A 91 17.17 5.43 8.34
C PRO A 91 17.74 4.71 7.10
N SER A 92 18.24 3.48 7.27
CA SER A 92 18.97 2.73 6.24
C SER A 92 18.23 2.62 4.91
N HIS A 93 16.92 2.39 4.95
CA HIS A 93 16.07 2.27 3.78
C HIS A 93 16.06 3.54 2.91
N TYR A 94 15.98 4.71 3.55
CA TYR A 94 15.89 6.01 2.86
C TYR A 94 17.16 6.41 2.12
N LYS A 95 18.25 5.64 2.26
CA LYS A 95 19.49 5.85 1.51
C LYS A 95 19.30 5.63 0.01
N TYR A 96 18.40 4.71 -0.38
CA TYR A 96 18.23 4.32 -1.79
C TYR A 96 16.77 4.35 -2.25
N TRP A 97 15.83 4.10 -1.35
CA TRP A 97 14.44 3.85 -1.69
C TRP A 97 13.53 4.97 -1.20
N HIS A 98 12.51 5.27 -1.99
CA HIS A 98 11.42 6.14 -1.59
C HIS A 98 10.46 5.39 -0.65
N PRO A 99 10.29 5.80 0.62
CA PRO A 99 9.47 5.09 1.60
C PRO A 99 7.99 5.05 1.20
N THR A 100 7.50 6.11 0.55
CA THR A 100 6.12 6.19 0.03
C THR A 100 5.83 5.12 -1.01
N ALA A 101 6.82 4.76 -1.83
CA ALA A 101 6.66 3.71 -2.85
C ALA A 101 6.63 2.30 -2.25
N THR A 102 7.32 2.11 -1.13
CA THR A 102 7.59 0.82 -0.51
C THR A 102 6.63 0.55 0.66
N PHE A 103 6.78 1.27 1.78
CA PHE A 103 5.92 1.10 2.94
C PHE A 103 4.48 1.56 2.69
N GLY A 104 4.28 2.59 1.86
CA GLY A 104 2.93 2.98 1.40
C GLY A 104 2.21 1.83 0.70
N GLY A 105 2.93 1.07 -0.15
CA GLY A 105 2.38 -0.12 -0.80
C GLY A 105 1.99 -1.22 0.18
N ILE A 106 2.81 -1.47 1.20
CA ILE A 106 2.49 -2.45 2.24
C ILE A 106 1.27 -2.02 3.05
N GLY A 107 1.20 -0.76 3.48
CA GLY A 107 0.03 -0.22 4.20
C GLY A 107 -1.25 -0.27 3.38
N ALA A 108 -1.18 0.15 2.12
CA ALA A 108 -2.29 0.08 1.18
C ALA A 108 -2.77 -1.38 0.98
N ALA A 109 -1.84 -2.33 0.88
CA ALA A 109 -2.18 -3.76 0.76
C ALA A 109 -2.93 -4.30 1.99
N VAL A 110 -2.51 -3.91 3.20
CA VAL A 110 -3.22 -4.22 4.45
C VAL A 110 -4.63 -3.63 4.45
N ALA A 111 -4.77 -2.36 4.06
CA ALA A 111 -6.06 -1.70 4.00
C ALA A 111 -7.00 -2.38 2.98
N GLY A 112 -6.49 -2.74 1.80
CA GLY A 112 -7.26 -3.47 0.79
C GLY A 112 -7.70 -4.86 1.25
N ALA A 113 -6.79 -5.61 1.88
CA ALA A 113 -7.10 -6.92 2.46
C ALA A 113 -8.16 -6.82 3.56
N LYS A 114 -8.09 -5.77 4.40
CA LYS A 114 -9.08 -5.51 5.45
C LYS A 114 -10.46 -5.21 4.89
N LEU A 115 -10.57 -4.37 3.86
CA LEU A 115 -11.86 -4.08 3.19
C LEU A 115 -12.47 -5.33 2.56
N LEU A 116 -11.64 -6.19 1.97
CA LEU A 116 -12.07 -7.48 1.40
C LEU A 116 -12.36 -8.55 2.46
N LYS A 117 -12.19 -8.24 3.76
CA LYS A 117 -12.44 -9.14 4.90
C LYS A 117 -11.61 -10.43 4.81
N LEU A 118 -10.38 -10.30 4.34
CA LEU A 118 -9.43 -11.42 4.27
C LEU A 118 -9.05 -11.89 5.68
N ASP A 119 -8.80 -13.20 5.81
CA ASP A 119 -8.29 -13.78 7.06
C ASP A 119 -6.81 -13.42 7.31
N SER A 120 -6.29 -13.77 8.49
CA SER A 120 -4.92 -13.41 8.88
C SER A 120 -3.85 -13.93 7.93
N LYS A 121 -4.02 -15.15 7.40
CA LYS A 121 -3.07 -15.77 6.47
C LYS A 121 -3.14 -15.08 5.11
N GLN A 122 -4.33 -14.73 4.66
CA GLN A 122 -4.55 -13.98 3.43
C GLN A 122 -3.99 -12.54 3.53
N ILE A 123 -4.17 -11.87 4.66
CA ILE A 123 -3.53 -10.58 4.93
C ILE A 123 -2.01 -10.71 4.87
N GLU A 124 -1.42 -11.74 5.50
CA GLU A 124 0.02 -12.00 5.44
C GLU A 124 0.51 -12.20 4.00
N MET A 125 -0.19 -13.01 3.19
CA MET A 125 0.16 -13.18 1.78
C MET A 125 0.05 -11.88 0.97
N THR A 126 -0.92 -11.03 1.30
CA THR A 126 -1.12 -9.74 0.62
C THR A 126 0.00 -8.76 0.97
N ILE A 127 0.41 -8.69 2.25
CA ILE A 127 1.63 -8.01 2.70
C ILE A 127 2.83 -8.57 1.96
N GLY A 128 2.88 -9.90 1.83
CA GLY A 128 3.92 -10.63 1.13
C GLY A 128 4.17 -10.14 -0.28
N LEU A 129 3.11 -10.11 -1.10
CA LEU A 129 3.17 -9.61 -2.47
C LEU A 129 3.54 -8.13 -2.54
N ALA A 130 3.04 -7.31 -1.60
CA ALA A 130 3.36 -5.89 -1.56
C ALA A 130 4.84 -5.63 -1.22
N ALA A 131 5.41 -6.40 -0.29
CA ALA A 131 6.82 -6.32 0.08
C ALA A 131 7.74 -6.85 -1.03
N ASP A 132 7.36 -7.94 -1.71
CA ASP A 132 8.10 -8.50 -2.84
C ASP A 132 8.13 -7.54 -4.05
N ALA A 133 7.00 -6.89 -4.33
CA ALA A 133 6.87 -5.92 -5.42
C ALA A 133 7.24 -4.48 -5.02
N ALA A 134 7.79 -4.28 -3.81
CA ALA A 134 8.16 -2.99 -3.29
C ALA A 134 9.33 -2.41 -4.10
N GLY A 135 9.17 -1.17 -4.57
CA GLY A 135 10.18 -0.52 -5.38
C GLY A 135 9.83 0.92 -5.71
N GLY A 136 10.86 1.71 -5.98
CA GLY A 136 10.77 3.15 -6.22
C GLY A 136 12.03 3.81 -5.68
N LEU A 137 12.95 4.18 -6.56
CA LEU A 137 14.22 4.78 -6.16
C LEU A 137 14.00 6.21 -5.67
N ARG A 138 14.85 6.62 -4.72
CA ARG A 138 14.83 7.98 -4.18
C ARG A 138 15.23 9.06 -5.21
N TYR A 139 15.79 8.68 -6.36
CA TYR A 139 16.25 9.61 -7.40
C TYR A 139 15.26 10.75 -7.71
N GLY A 140 13.97 10.44 -7.89
CA GLY A 140 12.94 11.44 -8.19
C GLY A 140 12.63 12.39 -7.03
N VAL A 141 12.92 11.98 -5.79
CA VAL A 141 12.86 12.85 -4.60
C VAL A 141 14.01 13.87 -4.61
N ASP A 142 15.20 13.44 -5.02
CA ASP A 142 16.40 14.28 -4.99
C ASP A 142 16.46 15.25 -6.19
N ASN A 143 15.98 14.84 -7.37
CA ASN A 143 16.13 15.61 -8.61
C ASN A 143 14.83 16.25 -9.11
N GLY A 144 13.67 15.87 -8.57
CA GLY A 144 12.38 16.38 -8.99
C GLY A 144 11.97 15.87 -10.37
N ASP A 145 11.15 14.82 -10.39
CA ASP A 145 10.48 14.34 -11.60
C ASP A 145 9.12 13.70 -11.25
N PHE A 146 8.37 13.33 -12.29
CA PHE A 146 7.03 12.77 -12.10
C PHE A 146 7.03 11.35 -11.51
N SER A 147 8.19 10.66 -11.45
CA SER A 147 8.27 9.34 -10.82
C SER A 147 7.95 9.41 -9.33
N LYS A 148 8.30 10.53 -8.66
CA LYS A 148 7.96 10.76 -7.25
C LYS A 148 6.45 10.68 -7.03
N SER A 149 5.67 11.44 -7.81
CA SER A 149 4.21 11.47 -7.74
C SER A 149 3.57 10.13 -8.17
N LEU A 150 4.22 9.38 -9.06
CA LEU A 150 3.76 8.04 -9.46
C LEU A 150 4.02 6.96 -8.42
N HIS A 151 4.90 7.18 -7.45
CA HIS A 151 5.20 6.16 -6.43
C HIS A 151 3.99 5.72 -5.60
N PRO A 152 3.23 6.62 -4.92
CA PRO A 152 2.03 6.23 -4.21
C PRO A 152 0.90 5.74 -5.14
N ALA A 153 0.85 6.27 -6.37
CA ALA A 153 -0.09 5.81 -7.40
C ALA A 153 0.12 4.31 -7.72
N MET A 154 1.35 3.93 -8.03
CA MET A 154 1.72 2.54 -8.33
C MET A 154 1.55 1.63 -7.11
N ALA A 155 1.89 2.13 -5.92
CA ALA A 155 1.67 1.43 -4.67
C ALA A 155 0.17 1.11 -4.45
N ALA A 156 -0.70 2.11 -4.62
CA ALA A 156 -2.15 1.95 -4.44
C ALA A 156 -2.75 0.98 -5.46
N MET A 157 -2.36 1.08 -6.73
CA MET A 157 -2.79 0.16 -7.79
C MET A 157 -2.41 -1.29 -7.49
N LYS A 158 -1.14 -1.53 -7.15
CA LYS A 158 -0.64 -2.88 -6.82
C LYS A 158 -1.35 -3.44 -5.60
N ALA A 159 -1.57 -2.64 -4.56
CA ALA A 159 -2.28 -3.05 -3.35
C ALA A 159 -3.70 -3.57 -3.64
N VAL A 160 -4.46 -2.84 -4.46
CA VAL A 160 -5.80 -3.28 -4.89
C VAL A 160 -5.72 -4.62 -5.62
N LEU A 161 -4.80 -4.74 -6.59
CA LEU A 161 -4.61 -5.97 -7.36
C LEU A 161 -4.23 -7.16 -6.47
N PHE A 162 -3.25 -7.00 -5.57
CA PHE A 162 -2.80 -8.09 -4.71
C PHE A 162 -3.90 -8.55 -3.76
N ALA A 163 -4.62 -7.62 -3.12
CA ALA A 163 -5.72 -7.97 -2.23
C ALA A 163 -6.84 -8.70 -2.99
N GLN A 164 -7.20 -8.25 -4.19
CA GLN A 164 -8.17 -8.94 -5.05
C GLN A 164 -7.67 -10.32 -5.50
N LEU A 165 -6.39 -10.47 -5.87
CA LEU A 165 -5.82 -11.76 -6.28
C LEU A 165 -5.89 -12.78 -5.14
N ILE A 166 -5.47 -12.40 -3.93
CA ILE A 166 -5.55 -13.28 -2.75
C ILE A 166 -7.01 -13.61 -2.40
N ASN A 167 -7.92 -12.63 -2.50
CA ASN A 167 -9.35 -12.86 -2.30
C ASN A 167 -9.93 -13.88 -3.31
N ASN A 168 -9.36 -13.96 -4.51
CA ASN A 168 -9.75 -14.92 -5.55
C ASN A 168 -8.96 -16.24 -5.51
N GLY A 169 -8.23 -16.51 -4.43
CA GLY A 169 -7.56 -17.79 -4.19
C GLY A 169 -6.12 -17.89 -4.67
N ALA A 170 -5.49 -16.78 -5.08
CA ALA A 170 -4.05 -16.75 -5.27
C ALA A 170 -3.30 -16.91 -3.93
N THR A 171 -2.02 -17.28 -4.02
CA THR A 171 -1.11 -17.36 -2.87
C THR A 171 -0.06 -16.26 -2.93
N GLY A 172 0.61 -16.02 -1.81
CA GLY A 172 1.72 -15.08 -1.67
C GLY A 172 2.77 -15.58 -0.68
N PRO A 173 3.94 -14.93 -0.60
CA PRO A 173 4.99 -15.32 0.33
C PRO A 173 4.54 -15.04 1.78
N LEU A 174 4.91 -15.96 2.68
CA LEU A 174 4.68 -15.85 4.12
C LEU A 174 6.02 -15.53 4.82
N GLY A 175 5.98 -14.73 5.90
CA GLY A 175 7.16 -14.34 6.66
C GLY A 175 8.17 -13.44 5.93
N ILE A 176 7.85 -12.91 4.74
CA ILE A 176 8.83 -12.17 3.90
C ILE A 176 9.43 -10.95 4.59
N LEU A 177 8.74 -10.34 5.55
CA LEU A 177 9.27 -9.16 6.26
C LEU A 177 10.54 -9.51 7.04
N GLU A 178 10.58 -10.68 7.67
CA GLU A 178 11.60 -11.08 8.65
C GLU A 178 12.44 -12.28 8.18
N TYR A 179 12.16 -12.83 7.00
CA TYR A 179 12.97 -13.92 6.45
C TYR A 179 14.42 -13.47 6.23
N SER A 180 15.40 -14.37 6.23
CA SER A 180 16.84 -14.01 6.13
C SER A 180 17.22 -13.29 4.83
N SER A 181 16.50 -13.58 3.73
CA SER A 181 16.55 -12.83 2.46
C SER A 181 15.32 -11.93 2.27
N GLY A 182 14.65 -11.58 3.36
CA GLY A 182 13.37 -10.87 3.41
C GLY A 182 13.52 -9.35 3.32
N PHE A 183 12.38 -8.68 3.22
CA PHE A 183 12.26 -7.26 2.91
C PHE A 183 12.98 -6.35 3.92
N LEU A 184 12.92 -6.63 5.22
CA LEU A 184 13.56 -5.77 6.22
C LEU A 184 15.06 -6.04 6.38
N MET A 185 15.54 -7.23 6.03
CA MET A 185 16.93 -7.64 6.34
C MET A 185 18.03 -6.73 5.78
N PRO A 186 17.91 -6.18 4.55
CA PRO A 186 18.89 -5.22 4.05
C PRO A 186 19.03 -3.95 4.92
N PHE A 187 18.02 -3.62 5.74
CA PHE A 187 17.91 -2.35 6.45
C PHE A 187 18.20 -2.46 7.96
N LEU A 188 18.15 -3.67 8.53
CA LEU A 188 18.26 -3.95 9.96
C LEU A 188 19.70 -4.05 10.51
N ARG A 189 20.73 -3.54 9.82
CA ARG A 189 22.12 -3.65 10.29
C ARG A 189 22.26 -3.06 11.71
N ASN A 190 22.54 -3.93 12.69
CA ASN A 190 22.67 -3.70 14.14
C ASN A 190 21.38 -3.45 14.94
N GLN A 191 20.18 -3.80 14.45
CA GLN A 191 18.93 -3.69 15.21
C GLN A 191 18.12 -5.00 15.17
N THR A 192 17.62 -5.44 16.33
CA THR A 192 16.68 -6.57 16.46
C THR A 192 15.23 -6.12 16.26
N LEU A 193 14.45 -6.89 15.50
CA LEU A 193 13.02 -6.63 15.18
C LEU A 193 12.11 -6.51 16.41
N SER A 194 12.50 -7.12 17.53
CA SER A 194 11.71 -7.20 18.76
C SER A 194 11.34 -5.85 19.38
N HIS A 195 12.05 -4.77 19.06
CA HIS A 195 11.80 -3.44 19.64
C HIS A 195 10.66 -2.65 18.97
N TYR A 196 10.22 -3.02 17.76
CA TYR A 196 9.33 -2.17 16.96
C TYR A 196 7.96 -2.77 16.63
N LEU A 197 7.82 -4.10 16.69
CA LEU A 197 6.57 -4.78 16.34
C LEU A 197 5.66 -5.06 17.54
N ILE A 198 6.18 -4.99 18.77
CA ILE A 198 5.48 -5.36 20.02
C ILE A 198 5.28 -4.15 20.97
N GLY A 199 5.24 -2.93 20.41
CA GLY A 199 5.01 -1.68 21.14
C GLY A 199 3.61 -1.12 20.96
#